data_AF-A0A930YGT9-F1
#
_entry.id   AF-A0A930YGT9-F1
#
_cell.length_a   1.000
_cell.length_b   1.000
_cell.length_c   1.000
_cell.angle_alpha   90.00
_cell.angle_beta   90.00
_cell.angle_gamma   90.00
#
_symmetry.space_group_name_H-M   'P 1'
#
loop_
_entity.id
_entity.type
_entity.pdbx_description
1 polymer ?
#
loop_
_entity_poly.entity_id
_entity_poly.type
_entity_poly.pdbx_seq_one_letter_code
_entity_poly.pdbx_strand_id
1 'polypeptide(L)'
;MTDGDARLPPHTSRPGAVTTAATAAALWLVSGGLAVAVSWSGVLPASVGAVLPATVPFSPGVRPWAWGVGTTLLAAAVVFLVARLLVPLAGRVDDRTARFALAWFALVLAGGSAGLALDLATIVGALPAPRLRMLLDGLGTGATVGAWWGVVQGWLPALLVRRHATGTATSPSGPEDRTTPATGSAARRRQAVLVTTAVVAAAAVVATGALGQRAARVASAQEAAVAEGADPGLGALPDPYADGTPVPTLDPDRDPDRDPSWCTRDQAMLLLGETGAATGHRSQTLRLTNFTDASCVVEGYPDVAFADQNGNELAVTVEQGASFLAEDPGYDQFELPAGASAVTTLGWDAGATSDALVARTLFAAPFATDERGSWPVELDVVAGSVVHVTAWALETGGQGATP
;
A
#
# COMPACT_ATOMS: atom_id res chain seq x y z
N MET A 1 5.10 62.28 -37.01
CA MET A 1 5.58 61.43 -35.90
C MET A 1 4.35 60.83 -35.25
N THR A 2 3.82 59.76 -35.84
CA THR A 2 2.63 59.05 -35.38
C THR A 2 2.99 57.59 -35.41
N ASP A 3 3.28 57.08 -34.21
CA ASP A 3 3.64 55.69 -33.92
C ASP A 3 2.46 54.80 -34.31
N GLY A 4 2.62 54.06 -35.41
CA GLY A 4 1.63 53.12 -35.93
C GLY A 4 1.78 51.80 -35.19
N ASP A 5 1.12 51.70 -34.04
CA ASP A 5 1.09 50.55 -33.15
C ASP A 5 0.32 49.39 -33.82
N ALA A 6 1.00 48.69 -34.73
CA ALA A 6 0.45 47.55 -35.46
C ALA A 6 0.30 46.35 -34.51
N ARG A 7 -0.85 46.28 -33.84
CA ARG A 7 -1.24 45.12 -33.03
C ARG A 7 -1.29 43.89 -33.92
N LEU A 8 -0.27 43.04 -33.81
CA LEU A 8 -0.26 41.71 -34.42
C LEU A 8 -1.51 40.94 -33.96
N PRO A 9 -2.28 40.35 -34.90
CA PRO A 9 -3.46 39.58 -34.55
C PRO A 9 -3.06 38.41 -33.63
N PRO A 10 -3.80 38.15 -32.54
CA PRO A 10 -3.48 37.07 -31.64
C PRO A 10 -3.49 35.74 -32.40
N HIS A 11 -2.40 34.98 -32.32
CA HIS A 11 -2.34 33.60 -32.78
C HIS A 11 -3.31 32.75 -31.95
N THR A 12 -4.58 32.75 -32.37
CA THR A 12 -5.63 31.92 -31.81
C THR A 12 -5.28 30.47 -32.12
N SER A 13 -5.00 29.71 -31.06
CA SER A 13 -4.84 28.26 -31.15
C SER A 13 -6.04 27.68 -31.88
N ARG A 14 -5.82 26.85 -32.92
CA ARG A 14 -6.89 26.22 -33.70
C ARG A 14 -7.86 25.50 -32.74
N PRO A 15 -9.11 25.97 -32.58
CA PRO A 15 -10.05 25.46 -31.58
C PRO A 15 -10.33 23.95 -31.73
N GLY A 16 -10.16 23.41 -32.94
CA GLY A 16 -10.43 22.00 -33.25
C GLY A 16 -9.56 20.96 -32.49
N ALA A 17 -8.31 21.27 -32.15
CA ALA A 17 -7.47 20.28 -31.43
C ALA A 17 -7.90 20.14 -29.96
N VAL A 18 -8.33 21.23 -29.34
CA VAL A 18 -8.77 21.25 -27.95
C VAL A 18 -10.12 20.55 -27.81
N THR A 19 -11.05 20.81 -28.73
CA THR A 19 -12.36 20.15 -28.73
C THR A 19 -12.21 18.65 -28.93
N THR A 20 -11.40 18.19 -29.89
CA THR A 20 -11.12 16.75 -30.08
C THR A 20 -10.54 16.09 -28.82
N ALA A 21 -9.53 16.72 -28.20
CA ALA A 21 -8.94 16.19 -26.98
C ALA A 21 -9.94 16.14 -25.81
N ALA A 22 -10.76 17.18 -25.65
CA ALA A 22 -11.80 17.25 -24.61
C ALA A 22 -12.87 16.18 -24.81
N THR A 23 -13.33 15.98 -26.06
CA THR A 23 -14.29 14.91 -26.40
C THR A 23 -13.70 13.54 -26.10
N ALA A 24 -12.42 13.30 -26.42
CA ALA A 24 -11.76 12.03 -26.10
C ALA A 24 -11.71 11.77 -24.59
N ALA A 25 -11.34 12.77 -23.79
CA ALA A 25 -11.33 12.66 -22.33
C ALA A 25 -12.74 12.43 -21.74
N ALA A 26 -13.76 13.13 -22.26
CA ALA A 26 -15.15 12.91 -21.84
C ALA A 26 -15.63 11.50 -22.17
N LEU A 27 -15.33 10.99 -23.38
CA LEU A 27 -15.65 9.62 -23.78
C LEU A 27 -14.93 8.57 -22.92
N TRP A 28 -13.68 8.85 -22.52
CA TRP A 28 -12.94 7.98 -21.59
C TRP A 28 -13.69 7.83 -20.26
N LEU A 29 -14.15 8.96 -19.69
CA LEU A 29 -14.91 8.98 -18.44
C LEU A 29 -16.27 8.31 -18.57
N VAL A 30 -17.01 8.59 -19.65
CA VAL A 30 -18.33 8.00 -19.90
C VAL A 30 -18.22 6.49 -20.10
N SER A 31 -17.24 6.01 -20.87
CA SER A 31 -16.98 4.57 -21.05
C SER A 31 -16.72 3.89 -19.72
N GLY A 32 -15.92 4.53 -18.86
CA GLY A 32 -15.60 4.04 -17.53
C GLY A 32 -16.82 3.98 -16.61
N GLY A 33 -17.58 5.06 -16.54
CA GLY A 33 -18.81 5.13 -15.73
C GLY A 33 -19.87 4.12 -16.18
N LEU A 34 -20.03 3.93 -17.49
CA LEU A 34 -20.92 2.91 -18.05
C LEU A 34 -20.46 1.50 -17.70
N ALA A 35 -19.16 1.20 -17.82
CA ALA A 35 -18.63 -0.11 -17.45
C ALA A 35 -18.90 -0.43 -15.96
N VAL A 36 -18.73 0.56 -15.07
CA VAL A 36 -19.06 0.42 -13.64
C VAL A 36 -20.55 0.16 -13.43
N ALA A 37 -21.42 0.98 -14.01
CA ALA A 37 -22.87 0.84 -13.88
C ALA A 37 -23.36 -0.52 -14.39
N VAL A 38 -22.80 -0.99 -15.51
CA VAL A 38 -23.08 -2.32 -16.06
C VAL A 38 -22.63 -3.43 -15.11
N SER A 39 -21.40 -3.35 -14.58
CA SER A 39 -20.87 -4.36 -13.65
C SER A 39 -21.70 -4.49 -12.37
N TRP A 40 -22.27 -3.39 -11.89
CA TRP A 40 -23.13 -3.37 -10.70
C TRP A 40 -24.46 -4.07 -10.90
N SER A 41 -25.03 -3.96 -12.10
CA SER A 41 -26.34 -4.53 -12.37
C SER A 41 -26.33 -6.06 -12.37
N GLY A 42 -25.19 -6.70 -12.68
CA GLY A 42 -25.10 -8.14 -12.92
C GLY A 42 -25.95 -8.64 -14.10
N VAL A 43 -26.64 -7.73 -14.81
CA VAL A 43 -27.64 -8.06 -15.83
C VAL A 43 -27.01 -8.39 -17.18
N LEU A 44 -25.78 -7.91 -17.44
CA LEU A 44 -25.19 -8.00 -18.77
C LEU A 44 -24.08 -9.06 -18.86
N PRO A 45 -24.07 -9.84 -19.95
CA PRO A 45 -23.04 -10.86 -20.18
C PRO A 45 -21.65 -10.24 -20.36
N ALA A 46 -20.60 -11.01 -20.04
CA ALA A 46 -19.20 -10.60 -20.14
C ALA A 46 -18.80 -10.06 -21.54
N SER A 47 -19.58 -10.39 -22.58
CA SER A 47 -19.41 -9.87 -23.94
C SER A 47 -19.56 -8.35 -24.06
N VAL A 48 -20.24 -7.67 -23.13
CA VAL A 48 -20.35 -6.20 -23.15
C VAL A 48 -18.99 -5.52 -22.97
N GLY A 49 -18.05 -6.16 -22.27
CA GLY A 49 -16.68 -5.66 -22.11
C GLY A 49 -15.90 -5.53 -23.42
N ALA A 50 -16.30 -6.24 -24.48
CA ALA A 50 -15.67 -6.08 -25.80
C ALA A 50 -15.98 -4.72 -26.45
N VAL A 51 -17.16 -4.14 -26.16
CA VAL A 51 -17.63 -2.89 -26.77
C VAL A 51 -17.47 -1.69 -25.84
N LEU A 52 -17.52 -1.94 -24.52
CA LEU A 52 -17.33 -0.94 -23.47
C LEU A 52 -16.10 -1.32 -22.65
N PRO A 53 -14.88 -0.93 -23.09
CA PRO A 53 -13.67 -1.22 -22.34
C PRO A 53 -13.73 -0.53 -20.98
N ALA A 54 -13.41 -1.29 -19.94
CA ALA A 54 -13.36 -0.78 -18.57
C ALA A 54 -12.14 0.14 -18.41
N THR A 55 -12.33 1.42 -18.68
CA THR A 55 -11.30 2.46 -18.51
C THR A 55 -11.12 2.87 -17.05
N VAL A 56 -12.03 2.43 -16.17
CA VAL A 56 -11.94 2.60 -14.71
C VAL A 56 -11.55 1.24 -14.11
N PRO A 57 -10.44 1.15 -13.35
CA PRO A 57 -10.11 -0.04 -12.57
C PRO A 57 -10.97 -0.05 -11.30
N PHE A 58 -12.27 -0.29 -11.45
CA PHE A 58 -13.21 -0.31 -10.35
C PHE A 58 -13.55 -1.76 -9.98
N SER A 59 -13.31 -2.10 -8.72
CA SER A 59 -13.88 -3.30 -8.10
C SER A 59 -14.63 -2.83 -6.85
N PRO A 60 -15.97 -2.88 -6.84
CA PRO A 60 -16.80 -2.25 -5.80
C PRO A 60 -16.55 -2.72 -4.37
N GLY A 61 -15.85 -3.83 -4.16
CA GLY A 61 -15.53 -4.36 -2.84
C GLY A 61 -14.05 -4.29 -2.45
N VAL A 62 -13.19 -3.70 -3.28
CA VAL A 62 -11.73 -3.81 -3.06
C VAL A 62 -11.07 -2.45 -2.83
N ARG A 63 -11.62 -1.35 -3.37
CA ARG A 63 -10.98 -0.01 -3.26
C ARG A 63 -11.95 1.05 -2.76
N PRO A 64 -11.53 1.97 -1.88
CA PRO A 64 -12.33 3.15 -1.56
C PRO A 64 -12.63 3.93 -2.85
N TRP A 65 -13.91 4.22 -3.07
CA TRP A 65 -14.42 4.77 -4.34
C TRP A 65 -13.71 6.06 -4.78
N ALA A 66 -13.29 6.90 -3.83
CA ALA A 66 -12.58 8.15 -4.08
C ALA A 66 -11.27 7.94 -4.85
N TRP A 67 -10.50 6.89 -4.53
CA TRP A 67 -9.26 6.55 -5.26
C TRP A 67 -9.55 6.12 -6.70
N GLY A 68 -10.62 5.34 -6.91
CA GLY A 68 -11.05 4.93 -8.26
C GLY A 68 -11.46 6.12 -9.12
N VAL A 69 -12.22 7.06 -8.56
CA VAL A 69 -12.62 8.29 -9.26
C VAL A 69 -11.40 9.16 -9.57
N GLY A 70 -10.54 9.41 -8.58
CA GLY A 70 -9.35 10.27 -8.74
C GLY A 70 -8.39 9.74 -9.82
N THR A 71 -8.07 8.45 -9.79
CA THR A 71 -7.20 7.80 -10.80
C THR A 71 -7.80 7.87 -12.21
N THR A 72 -9.11 7.72 -12.34
CA THR A 72 -9.80 7.81 -13.65
C THR A 72 -9.79 9.23 -14.21
N LEU A 73 -10.01 10.24 -13.36
CA LEU A 73 -9.92 11.64 -13.77
C LEU A 73 -8.52 12.01 -14.25
N LEU A 74 -7.48 11.54 -13.55
CA LEU A 74 -6.10 11.72 -13.96
C LEU A 74 -5.76 10.98 -15.26
N ALA A 75 -6.26 9.75 -15.44
CA ALA A 75 -6.10 9.02 -16.69
C ALA A 75 -6.78 9.74 -17.87
N ALA A 76 -7.97 10.31 -17.67
CA ALA A 76 -8.64 11.15 -18.67
C ALA A 76 -7.83 12.42 -19.00
N ALA A 77 -7.15 13.01 -18.03
CA ALA A 77 -6.22 14.12 -18.27
C ALA A 77 -5.01 13.69 -19.11
N VAL A 78 -4.48 12.49 -18.90
CA VAL A 78 -3.42 11.91 -19.76
C VAL A 78 -3.94 11.76 -21.19
N VAL A 79 -5.13 11.20 -21.40
CA VAL A 79 -5.75 11.08 -22.73
C VAL A 79 -5.89 12.46 -23.38
N PHE A 80 -6.38 13.47 -22.65
CA PHE A 80 -6.49 14.84 -23.14
C PHE A 80 -5.15 15.41 -23.59
N LEU A 81 -4.11 15.31 -22.75
CA LEU A 81 -2.80 15.91 -23.02
C LEU A 81 -2.08 15.22 -24.18
N VAL A 82 -2.12 13.89 -24.24
CA VAL A 82 -1.51 13.11 -25.33
C VAL A 82 -2.26 13.34 -26.64
N ALA A 83 -3.61 13.35 -26.63
CA ALA A 83 -4.40 13.68 -27.82
C ALA A 83 -4.10 15.11 -28.32
N ARG A 84 -4.01 16.08 -27.40
CA ARG A 84 -3.66 17.47 -27.72
C ARG A 84 -2.26 17.60 -28.34
N LEU A 85 -1.32 16.73 -27.95
CA LEU A 85 0.03 16.69 -28.49
C LEU A 85 0.07 16.07 -29.90
N LEU A 86 -0.65 14.96 -30.12
CA LEU A 86 -0.52 14.15 -31.33
C LEU A 86 -1.49 14.53 -32.45
N VAL A 87 -2.74 14.92 -32.14
CA VAL A 87 -3.76 15.25 -33.16
C VAL A 87 -3.34 16.39 -34.11
N PRO A 88 -2.64 17.46 -33.68
CA PRO A 88 -2.15 18.49 -34.59
C PRO A 88 -1.22 17.97 -35.70
N LEU A 89 -0.56 16.82 -35.51
CA LEU A 89 0.30 16.20 -36.53
C LEU A 89 -0.52 15.71 -37.73
N ALA A 90 -1.74 15.21 -37.49
CA ALA A 90 -2.65 14.79 -38.55
C ALA A 90 -3.07 15.97 -39.46
N GLY A 91 -3.17 17.17 -38.89
CA GLY A 91 -3.50 18.39 -39.63
C GLY A 91 -2.44 18.85 -40.64
N ARG A 92 -1.25 18.20 -40.67
CA ARG A 92 -0.19 18.48 -41.65
C ARG A 92 -0.36 17.74 -42.98
N VAL A 93 -1.27 16.77 -43.03
CA VAL A 93 -1.55 15.98 -44.24
C VAL A 93 -2.76 16.55 -44.94
N ASP A 94 -2.69 16.73 -46.26
CA ASP A 94 -3.78 17.31 -47.07
C ASP A 94 -4.92 16.31 -47.30
N ASP A 95 -4.59 15.03 -47.51
CA ASP A 95 -5.57 13.98 -47.71
C ASP A 95 -6.48 13.80 -46.47
N ARG A 96 -7.79 13.80 -46.73
CA ARG A 96 -8.82 13.71 -45.69
C ARG A 96 -8.82 12.33 -45.03
N THR A 97 -8.55 11.28 -45.79
CA THR A 97 -8.56 9.90 -45.30
C THR A 97 -7.35 9.66 -44.41
N ALA A 98 -6.15 10.01 -44.88
CA ALA A 98 -4.92 9.95 -44.09
C ALA A 98 -5.01 10.79 -42.81
N ARG A 99 -5.58 12.00 -42.87
CA ARG A 99 -5.79 12.85 -41.68
C ARG A 99 -6.68 12.17 -40.64
N PHE A 100 -7.78 11.55 -41.06
CA PHE A 100 -8.64 10.79 -40.15
C PHE A 100 -7.89 9.62 -39.52
N ALA A 101 -7.20 8.81 -40.33
CA ALA A 101 -6.45 7.65 -39.85
C ALA A 101 -5.37 8.04 -38.83
N LEU A 102 -4.61 9.10 -39.08
CA LEU A 102 -3.61 9.61 -38.16
C LEU A 102 -4.21 10.13 -36.85
N ALA A 103 -5.33 10.87 -36.92
CA ALA A 103 -6.02 11.35 -35.72
C ALA A 103 -6.61 10.20 -34.89
N TRP A 104 -7.15 9.17 -35.55
CA TRP A 104 -7.66 7.98 -34.89
C TRP A 104 -6.53 7.20 -34.20
N PHE A 105 -5.41 6.96 -34.89
CA PHE A 105 -4.24 6.30 -34.31
C PHE A 105 -3.63 7.08 -33.14
N ALA A 106 -3.63 8.42 -33.22
CA ALA A 106 -3.23 9.28 -32.10
C ALA A 106 -4.09 9.05 -30.84
N LEU A 107 -5.39 8.76 -31.02
CA LEU A 107 -6.31 8.47 -29.90
C LEU A 107 -6.12 7.05 -29.36
N VAL A 108 -5.75 6.08 -30.21
CA VAL A 108 -5.26 4.75 -29.78
C VAL A 108 -4.04 4.89 -28.88
N LEU A 109 -3.05 5.68 -29.29
CA LEU A 109 -1.85 5.93 -28.49
C LEU A 109 -2.17 6.68 -27.19
N ALA A 110 -3.10 7.64 -27.22
CA ALA A 110 -3.53 8.37 -26.03
C ALA A 110 -4.18 7.44 -24.99
N GLY A 111 -5.10 6.58 -25.43
CA GLY A 111 -5.72 5.57 -24.57
C GLY A 111 -4.70 4.56 -24.04
N GLY A 112 -3.81 4.05 -24.91
CA GLY A 112 -2.75 3.13 -24.51
C GLY A 112 -1.77 3.73 -23.50
N SER A 113 -1.47 5.03 -23.60
CA SER A 113 -0.61 5.75 -22.65
C SER A 113 -1.26 5.87 -21.27
N ALA A 114 -2.56 6.18 -21.22
CA ALA A 114 -3.31 6.21 -19.96
C ALA A 114 -3.39 4.81 -19.33
N GLY A 115 -3.62 3.78 -20.15
CA GLY A 115 -3.59 2.37 -19.72
C GLY A 115 -2.25 1.92 -19.17
N LEU A 116 -1.15 2.30 -19.82
CA LEU A 116 0.21 2.02 -19.36
C LEU A 116 0.52 2.71 -18.02
N ALA A 117 0.04 3.94 -17.83
CA ALA A 117 0.18 4.63 -16.54
C ALA A 117 -0.56 3.90 -15.41
N LEU A 118 -1.72 3.30 -15.70
CA LEU A 118 -2.44 2.44 -14.76
C LEU A 118 -1.69 1.13 -14.46
N ASP A 119 -1.08 0.50 -15.47
CA ASP A 119 -0.23 -0.68 -15.28
C ASP A 119 1.00 -0.34 -14.40
N LEU A 120 1.64 0.81 -14.63
CA LEU A 120 2.73 1.25 -13.78
C LEU A 120 2.29 1.49 -12.33
N ALA A 121 1.06 1.94 -12.10
CA ALA A 121 0.52 2.12 -10.75
C ALA A 121 0.38 0.78 -10.00
N THR A 122 -0.02 -0.29 -10.68
CA THR A 122 -0.14 -1.62 -10.05
C THR A 122 1.24 -2.21 -9.72
N ILE A 123 2.21 -2.03 -10.60
CA ILE A 123 3.62 -2.43 -10.41
C ILE A 123 4.23 -1.70 -9.22
N VAL A 124 4.10 -0.37 -9.16
CA VAL A 124 4.63 0.44 -8.06
C VAL A 124 3.93 0.10 -6.74
N GLY A 125 2.62 -0.11 -6.76
CA GLY A 125 1.85 -0.53 -5.59
C GLY A 125 2.21 -1.94 -5.08
N ALA A 126 2.90 -2.75 -5.88
CA ALA A 126 3.37 -4.08 -5.50
C ALA A 126 4.80 -4.09 -4.95
N LEU A 127 5.49 -2.95 -4.87
CA LEU A 127 6.85 -2.88 -4.32
C LEU A 127 6.85 -2.84 -2.77
N PRO A 128 7.79 -3.55 -2.11
CA PRO A 128 8.80 -4.44 -2.70
C PRO A 128 8.19 -5.76 -3.20
N ALA A 129 8.48 -6.12 -4.45
CA ALA A 129 7.87 -7.30 -5.06
C ALA A 129 8.58 -8.57 -4.57
N PRO A 130 7.84 -9.60 -4.11
CA PRO A 130 8.45 -10.86 -3.69
C PRO A 130 9.13 -11.60 -4.86
N ARG A 131 8.69 -11.35 -6.12
CA ARG A 131 9.27 -11.95 -7.34
C ARG A 131 9.19 -10.99 -8.53
N LEU A 132 10.28 -10.86 -9.31
CA LEU A 132 10.33 -10.08 -10.56
C LEU A 132 9.27 -10.50 -11.58
N ARG A 133 8.91 -11.80 -11.63
CA ARG A 133 7.89 -12.32 -12.55
C ARG A 133 6.50 -11.72 -12.29
N MET A 134 6.16 -11.48 -11.02
CA MET A 134 4.90 -10.81 -10.66
C MET A 134 4.83 -9.36 -11.17
N LEU A 135 5.96 -8.68 -11.35
CA LEU A 135 5.99 -7.34 -11.94
C LEU A 135 5.65 -7.37 -13.44
N LEU A 136 5.96 -8.47 -14.13
CA LEU A 136 5.72 -8.62 -15.57
C LEU A 136 4.31 -9.12 -15.88
N ASP A 137 3.70 -9.92 -15.01
CA ASP A 137 2.35 -10.48 -15.24
C ASP A 137 1.25 -9.40 -15.32
N GLY A 138 1.50 -8.20 -14.79
CA GLY A 138 0.59 -7.05 -14.88
C GLY A 138 0.88 -6.08 -16.05
N LEU A 139 2.07 -6.14 -16.65
CA LEU A 139 2.48 -5.18 -17.68
C LEU A 139 1.71 -5.40 -18.99
N GLY A 140 1.04 -4.35 -19.45
CA GLY A 140 0.42 -4.32 -20.77
C GLY A 140 -1.07 -4.60 -20.76
N THR A 141 -1.65 -5.11 -19.67
CA THR A 141 -3.10 -5.36 -19.59
C THR A 141 -3.88 -4.06 -19.72
N GLY A 142 -3.58 -3.07 -18.88
CA GLY A 142 -4.15 -1.74 -18.93
C GLY A 142 -3.80 -1.00 -20.20
N ALA A 143 -2.54 -1.07 -20.67
CA ALA A 143 -2.15 -0.47 -21.95
C ALA A 143 -2.95 -1.04 -23.14
N THR A 144 -3.21 -2.35 -23.14
CA THR A 144 -3.99 -3.03 -24.18
C THR A 144 -5.46 -2.61 -24.11
N VAL A 145 -6.05 -2.56 -22.91
CA VAL A 145 -7.43 -2.07 -22.71
C VAL A 145 -7.58 -0.61 -23.14
N GLY A 146 -6.61 0.25 -22.80
CA GLY A 146 -6.59 1.65 -23.20
C GLY A 146 -6.43 1.83 -24.71
N ALA A 147 -5.55 1.06 -25.34
CA ALA A 147 -5.40 1.06 -26.80
C ALA A 147 -6.67 0.55 -27.49
N TRP A 148 -7.26 -0.53 -26.97
CA TRP A 148 -8.54 -1.09 -27.44
C TRP A 148 -9.67 -0.06 -27.35
N TRP A 149 -9.74 0.72 -26.28
CA TRP A 149 -10.67 1.84 -26.18
C TRP A 149 -10.48 2.85 -27.31
N GLY A 150 -9.24 3.21 -27.65
CA GLY A 150 -8.99 4.11 -28.78
C GLY A 150 -9.38 3.50 -30.13
N VAL A 151 -9.27 2.18 -30.29
CA VAL A 151 -9.75 1.47 -31.48
C VAL A 151 -11.27 1.56 -31.57
N VAL A 152 -11.98 1.21 -30.50
CA VAL A 152 -13.45 1.09 -30.49
C VAL A 152 -14.16 2.45 -30.46
N GLN A 153 -13.63 3.44 -29.74
CA GLN A 153 -14.31 4.73 -29.50
C GLN A 153 -13.53 5.94 -30.02
N GLY A 154 -12.22 5.82 -30.27
CA GLY A 154 -11.38 6.93 -30.74
C GLY A 154 -11.75 7.45 -32.14
N TRP A 155 -12.52 6.69 -32.93
CA TRP A 155 -12.98 7.17 -34.23
C TRP A 155 -13.96 8.36 -34.10
N LEU A 156 -14.72 8.46 -33.01
CA LEU A 156 -15.68 9.54 -32.77
C LEU A 156 -14.98 10.92 -32.69
N PRO A 157 -13.98 11.15 -31.82
CA PRO A 157 -13.22 12.40 -31.83
C PRO A 157 -12.43 12.61 -33.13
N ALA A 158 -11.95 11.54 -33.78
CA ALA A 158 -11.22 11.65 -35.05
C ALA A 158 -12.10 12.20 -36.19
N LEU A 159 -13.41 11.90 -36.21
CA LEU A 159 -14.35 12.48 -37.17
C LEU A 159 -14.48 14.01 -37.02
N LEU A 160 -14.30 14.57 -35.82
CA LEU A 160 -14.30 16.02 -35.60
C LEU A 160 -13.13 16.70 -36.34
N VAL A 161 -11.95 16.07 -36.33
CA VAL A 161 -10.78 16.55 -37.08
C VAL A 161 -11.06 16.60 -38.58
N ARG A 162 -11.75 15.57 -39.11
CA ARG A 162 -12.16 15.52 -40.52
C ARG A 162 -13.14 16.65 -40.88
N ARG A 163 -14.11 16.96 -40.01
CA ARG A 163 -15.13 18.02 -40.23
C ARG A 163 -14.56 19.44 -40.19
N HIS A 164 -13.54 19.70 -39.37
CA HIS A 164 -12.95 21.04 -39.30
C HIS A 164 -12.13 21.42 -40.55
N ALA A 165 -11.65 20.44 -41.32
CA ALA A 165 -10.88 20.69 -42.55
C ALA A 165 -11.72 21.21 -43.72
N THR A 166 -13.05 21.01 -43.72
CA THR A 166 -13.93 21.45 -44.81
C THR A 166 -14.23 22.94 -44.79
N GLY A 167 -14.03 23.64 -43.66
CA GLY A 167 -14.40 25.05 -43.51
C GLY A 167 -13.33 26.08 -43.89
N THR A 168 -12.11 25.66 -44.21
CA THR A 168 -10.96 26.59 -44.42
C THR A 168 -10.53 26.73 -45.88
N ALA A 169 -11.17 26.02 -46.81
CA ALA A 169 -10.77 25.97 -48.21
C ALA A 169 -11.52 27.00 -49.06
N THR A 170 -11.31 28.30 -48.84
CA THR A 170 -11.44 29.38 -49.86
C THR A 170 -11.09 30.73 -49.24
N SER A 171 -9.80 31.05 -49.18
CA SER A 171 -9.39 32.45 -49.26
C SER A 171 -8.31 32.51 -50.34
N PRO A 172 -8.61 33.11 -51.49
CA PRO A 172 -7.67 33.20 -52.59
C PRO A 172 -6.42 33.93 -52.12
N SER A 173 -5.30 33.29 -52.36
CA SER A 173 -3.94 33.74 -52.09
C SER A 173 -3.67 35.12 -52.68
N GLY A 174 -3.61 36.13 -51.81
CA GLY A 174 -2.92 37.38 -52.09
C GLY A 174 -1.40 37.14 -52.15
N PRO A 175 -0.66 37.92 -52.95
CA PRO A 175 0.76 37.71 -53.21
C PRO A 175 1.60 37.78 -51.91
N GLU A 176 2.43 36.77 -51.74
CA GLU A 176 3.29 36.50 -50.58
C GLU A 176 4.30 37.63 -50.32
N ASP A 177 4.21 38.24 -49.14
CA ASP A 177 5.31 39.02 -48.56
C ASP A 177 6.20 38.08 -47.74
N ARG A 178 7.26 37.57 -48.38
CA ARG A 178 8.26 36.67 -47.78
C ARG A 178 9.23 37.46 -46.89
N THR A 179 8.89 37.68 -45.63
CA THR A 179 9.92 37.95 -44.61
C THR A 179 9.37 37.76 -43.20
N THR A 180 9.69 36.64 -42.54
CA THR A 180 10.37 36.60 -41.22
C THR A 180 10.32 35.19 -40.57
N PRO A 181 11.47 34.53 -40.30
CA PRO A 181 11.54 33.19 -39.72
C PRO A 181 11.56 33.14 -38.17
N ALA A 182 10.96 34.11 -37.46
CA ALA A 182 11.21 34.29 -36.02
C ALA A 182 10.33 33.46 -35.05
N THR A 183 9.40 32.60 -35.49
CA THR A 183 8.38 31.98 -34.61
C THR A 183 8.70 30.59 -34.06
N GLY A 184 9.86 30.01 -34.39
CA GLY A 184 10.21 28.62 -34.00
C GLY A 184 10.36 28.37 -32.50
N SER A 185 10.79 29.37 -31.71
CA SER A 185 11.08 29.20 -30.28
C SER A 185 9.82 29.08 -29.42
N ALA A 186 8.78 29.85 -29.71
CA ALA A 186 7.53 29.84 -28.95
C ALA A 186 6.74 28.53 -29.11
N ALA A 187 6.73 27.97 -30.33
CA ALA A 187 6.08 26.68 -30.61
C ALA A 187 6.78 25.53 -29.87
N ARG A 188 8.12 25.48 -29.91
CA ARG A 188 8.92 24.49 -29.16
C ARG A 188 8.68 24.59 -27.66
N ARG A 189 8.65 25.81 -27.10
CA ARG A 189 8.37 26.03 -25.67
C ARG A 189 6.99 25.51 -25.28
N ARG A 190 5.95 25.79 -26.07
CA ARG A 190 4.58 25.28 -25.81
C ARG A 190 4.53 23.75 -25.88
N GLN A 191 5.20 23.14 -26.86
CA GLN A 191 5.27 21.68 -26.97
C GLN A 191 6.01 21.06 -25.79
N ALA A 192 7.14 21.64 -25.37
CA ALA A 192 7.87 21.19 -24.20
C ALA A 192 7.00 21.24 -22.94
N VAL A 193 6.29 22.35 -22.70
CA VAL A 193 5.35 22.46 -21.57
C VAL A 193 4.29 21.37 -21.60
N LEU A 194 3.65 21.11 -22.76
CA LEU A 194 2.63 20.07 -22.88
C LEU A 194 3.18 18.66 -22.60
N VAL A 195 4.38 18.36 -23.10
CA VAL A 195 5.05 17.07 -22.85
C VAL A 195 5.34 16.93 -21.35
N THR A 196 5.92 17.95 -20.72
CA THR A 196 6.18 17.94 -19.28
C THR A 196 4.89 17.78 -18.48
N THR A 197 3.82 18.49 -18.83
CA THR A 197 2.51 18.34 -18.17
C THR A 197 1.93 16.93 -18.35
N ALA A 198 2.07 16.33 -19.54
CA ALA A 198 1.61 14.95 -19.79
C ALA A 198 2.37 13.93 -18.94
N VAL A 199 3.69 14.09 -18.82
CA VAL A 199 4.54 13.23 -17.97
C VAL A 199 4.16 13.39 -16.50
N VAL A 200 3.96 14.62 -16.02
CA VAL A 200 3.53 14.88 -14.63
C VAL A 200 2.15 14.28 -14.36
N ALA A 201 1.20 14.40 -15.30
CA ALA A 201 -0.12 13.79 -15.17
C ALA A 201 -0.03 12.25 -15.11
N ALA A 202 0.80 11.64 -15.95
CA ALA A 202 1.03 10.19 -15.90
C ALA A 202 1.68 9.75 -14.58
N ALA A 203 2.67 10.49 -14.08
CA ALA A 203 3.27 10.23 -12.77
C ALA A 203 2.26 10.36 -11.63
N ALA A 204 1.32 11.33 -11.72
CA ALA A 204 0.24 11.47 -10.76
C ALA A 204 -0.75 10.29 -10.79
N VAL A 205 -1.07 9.74 -11.97
CA VAL A 205 -1.84 8.48 -12.11
C VAL A 205 -1.13 7.33 -11.39
N VAL A 206 0.18 7.19 -11.61
CA VAL A 206 0.99 6.13 -10.97
C VAL A 206 0.97 6.27 -9.45
N ALA A 207 1.24 7.47 -8.92
CA ALA A 207 1.28 7.72 -7.48
C ALA A 207 -0.09 7.49 -6.82
N THR A 208 -1.17 8.05 -7.38
CA THR A 208 -2.52 7.88 -6.84
C THR A 208 -3.02 6.44 -6.94
N GLY A 209 -2.71 5.73 -8.02
CA GLY A 209 -3.07 4.33 -8.17
C GLY A 209 -2.30 3.40 -7.23
N ALA A 210 -1.02 3.69 -6.95
CA ALA A 210 -0.23 2.97 -5.97
C ALA A 210 -0.73 3.19 -4.54
N LEU A 211 -1.03 4.44 -4.16
CA LEU A 211 -1.64 4.76 -2.86
C LEU A 211 -3.02 4.10 -2.71
N GLY A 212 -3.83 4.09 -3.76
CA GLY A 212 -5.10 3.38 -3.81
C GLY A 212 -4.97 1.86 -3.65
N GLN A 213 -3.90 1.23 -4.17
CA GLN A 213 -3.61 -0.19 -3.90
C GLN A 213 -3.32 -0.44 -2.43
N ARG A 214 -2.48 0.40 -1.83
CA ARG A 214 -2.08 0.23 -0.43
C ARG A 214 -3.29 0.33 0.48
N ALA A 215 -4.09 1.39 0.31
CA ALA A 215 -5.33 1.59 1.07
C ALA A 215 -6.30 0.40 0.94
N ALA A 216 -6.40 -0.19 -0.25
CA ALA A 216 -7.20 -1.38 -0.48
C ALA A 216 -6.69 -2.62 0.24
N ARG A 217 -5.37 -2.85 0.25
CA ARG A 217 -4.79 -3.98 0.97
C ARG A 217 -4.92 -3.83 2.48
N VAL A 218 -4.74 -2.62 3.01
CA VAL A 218 -5.02 -2.32 4.42
C VAL A 218 -6.47 -2.63 4.76
N ALA A 219 -7.44 -2.08 3.99
CA ALA A 219 -8.85 -2.38 4.21
C ALA A 219 -9.15 -3.88 4.18
N SER A 220 -8.59 -4.61 3.20
CA SER A 220 -8.79 -6.07 3.12
C SER A 220 -8.18 -6.85 4.28
N ALA A 221 -6.99 -6.42 4.77
CA ALA A 221 -6.34 -7.05 5.92
C ALA A 221 -7.13 -6.80 7.20
N GLN A 222 -7.67 -5.60 7.36
CA GLN A 222 -8.54 -5.21 8.47
C GLN A 222 -9.87 -5.98 8.46
N GLU A 223 -10.52 -6.08 7.30
CA GLU A 223 -11.75 -6.89 7.14
C GLU A 223 -11.50 -8.37 7.44
N ALA A 224 -10.38 -8.93 6.98
CA ALA A 224 -9.98 -10.30 7.29
C ALA A 224 -9.73 -10.50 8.79
N ALA A 225 -8.99 -9.59 9.43
CA ALA A 225 -8.73 -9.64 10.87
C ALA A 225 -10.03 -9.61 11.69
N VAL A 226 -10.98 -8.74 11.33
CA VAL A 226 -12.30 -8.69 12.00
C VAL A 226 -13.08 -9.99 11.77
N ALA A 227 -13.03 -10.56 10.57
CA ALA A 227 -13.66 -11.85 10.28
C ALA A 227 -13.04 -13.00 11.08
N GLU A 228 -11.75 -12.90 11.42
CA GLU A 228 -11.01 -13.83 12.28
C GLU A 228 -11.20 -13.55 13.79
N GLY A 229 -11.94 -12.51 14.15
CA GLY A 229 -12.32 -12.19 15.54
C GLY A 229 -11.60 -10.99 16.15
N ALA A 230 -10.78 -10.25 15.41
CA ALA A 230 -10.18 -9.02 15.92
C ALA A 230 -11.25 -7.97 16.24
N ASP A 231 -11.18 -7.41 17.46
CA ASP A 231 -12.07 -6.34 17.92
C ASP A 231 -11.32 -4.99 17.87
N PRO A 232 -11.78 -4.01 17.05
CA PRO A 232 -11.23 -2.65 17.04
C PRO A 232 -11.24 -1.94 18.40
N GLY A 233 -12.14 -2.33 19.31
CA GLY A 233 -12.17 -1.82 20.69
C GLY A 233 -11.02 -2.34 21.56
N LEU A 234 -10.40 -3.46 21.17
CA LEU A 234 -9.33 -4.14 21.91
C LEU A 234 -7.93 -3.88 21.32
N GLY A 235 -7.80 -2.96 20.37
CA GLY A 235 -6.53 -2.63 19.71
C GLY A 235 -6.74 -2.06 18.32
N ALA A 236 -5.75 -1.36 17.80
CA ALA A 236 -5.71 -1.01 16.39
C ALA A 236 -5.69 -2.28 15.52
N LEU A 237 -6.39 -2.23 14.38
CA LEU A 237 -6.38 -3.34 13.43
C LEU A 237 -5.03 -3.43 12.70
N PRO A 238 -4.64 -4.62 12.21
CA PRO A 238 -3.40 -4.79 11.46
C PRO A 238 -3.29 -3.88 10.23
N ASP A 239 -2.11 -3.29 10.03
CA ASP A 239 -1.69 -2.57 8.84
C ASP A 239 -0.41 -3.22 8.29
N PRO A 240 -0.49 -3.96 7.17
CA PRO A 240 0.66 -4.62 6.55
C PRO A 240 1.79 -3.68 6.08
N TYR A 241 1.54 -2.36 6.07
CA TYR A 241 2.50 -1.34 5.70
C TYR A 241 2.90 -0.45 6.87
N ALA A 242 2.53 -0.80 8.11
CA ALA A 242 3.00 -0.09 9.28
C ALA A 242 4.53 -0.15 9.36
N ASP A 243 5.16 1.01 9.34
CA ASP A 243 6.60 1.13 9.59
C ASP A 243 6.89 0.83 11.07
N GLY A 244 7.92 0.04 11.33
CA GLY A 244 8.35 -0.26 12.70
C GLY A 244 9.68 -0.99 12.75
N THR A 245 10.26 -1.05 13.94
CA THR A 245 11.47 -1.82 14.20
C THR A 245 11.08 -3.29 14.37
N PRO A 246 11.74 -4.26 13.72
CA PRO A 246 11.48 -5.66 14.00
C PRO A 246 11.91 -6.01 15.43
N VAL A 247 11.22 -6.93 16.10
CA VAL A 247 11.63 -7.38 17.43
C VAL A 247 13.02 -8.02 17.38
N PRO A 248 13.96 -7.59 18.23
CA PRO A 248 15.25 -8.26 18.35
C PRO A 248 15.07 -9.72 18.77
N THR A 249 15.72 -10.64 18.05
CA THR A 249 15.67 -12.09 18.37
C THR A 249 16.53 -12.44 19.59
N LEU A 250 17.44 -11.55 19.97
CA LEU A 250 18.35 -11.63 21.11
C LEU A 250 18.37 -10.25 21.78
N ASP A 251 18.64 -10.19 23.09
CA ASP A 251 18.94 -8.94 23.77
C ASP A 251 20.24 -8.32 23.19
N PRO A 252 20.18 -7.13 22.57
CA PRO A 252 21.35 -6.49 21.95
C PRO A 252 22.40 -6.02 22.98
N ASP A 253 22.03 -5.85 24.24
CA ASP A 253 22.89 -5.28 25.28
C ASP A 253 23.64 -6.35 26.09
N ARG A 254 23.45 -7.64 25.78
CA ARG A 254 24.03 -8.76 26.52
C ARG A 254 25.17 -9.47 25.78
N ASP A 255 26.24 -9.75 26.53
CA ASP A 255 27.41 -10.51 26.08
C ASP A 255 27.03 -11.99 25.88
N PRO A 256 27.37 -12.62 24.73
CA PRO A 256 27.05 -14.02 24.45
C PRO A 256 27.78 -15.06 25.32
N ASP A 257 28.61 -14.67 26.29
CA ASP A 257 29.27 -15.59 27.22
C ASP A 257 28.25 -16.28 28.15
N ARG A 258 27.62 -17.32 27.58
CA ARG A 258 26.63 -18.20 28.20
C ARG A 258 27.31 -19.23 29.09
N ASP A 259 26.86 -19.37 30.33
CA ASP A 259 27.35 -20.42 31.22
C ASP A 259 26.94 -21.81 30.66
N PRO A 260 27.88 -22.75 30.45
CA PRO A 260 27.58 -24.07 29.91
C PRO A 260 26.74 -24.96 30.85
N SER A 261 26.59 -24.60 32.13
CA SER A 261 25.73 -25.31 33.10
C SER A 261 24.25 -24.94 32.99
N TRP A 262 23.92 -23.80 32.35
CA TRP A 262 22.55 -23.35 32.18
C TRP A 262 21.74 -24.26 31.26
N CYS A 263 20.45 -24.43 31.59
CA CYS A 263 19.50 -25.20 30.78
C CYS A 263 19.56 -24.79 29.31
N THR A 264 19.73 -25.76 28.42
CA THR A 264 19.70 -25.54 26.96
C THR A 264 18.30 -25.77 26.40
N ARG A 265 18.05 -25.33 25.15
CA ARG A 265 16.79 -25.60 24.43
C ARG A 265 16.53 -27.11 24.22
N ASP A 266 17.59 -27.92 24.23
CA ASP A 266 17.50 -29.39 24.15
C ASP A 266 17.19 -30.05 25.50
N GLN A 267 17.22 -29.28 26.60
CA GLN A 267 16.91 -29.75 27.95
C GLN A 267 15.60 -29.22 28.50
N ALA A 268 15.31 -27.95 28.23
CA ALA A 268 14.13 -27.27 28.78
C ALA A 268 13.40 -26.46 27.71
N MET A 269 12.08 -26.41 27.83
CA MET A 269 11.21 -25.66 26.93
C MET A 269 10.41 -24.62 27.71
N LEU A 270 10.37 -23.41 27.16
CA LEU A 270 9.56 -22.31 27.68
C LEU A 270 8.12 -22.43 27.18
N LEU A 271 7.15 -22.26 28.05
CA LEU A 271 5.72 -22.41 27.81
C LEU A 271 4.96 -21.20 28.39
N LEU A 272 3.88 -20.80 27.72
CA LEU A 272 2.91 -19.87 28.30
C LEU A 272 2.13 -20.58 29.40
N GLY A 273 2.10 -19.96 30.58
CA GLY A 273 1.30 -20.36 31.73
C GLY A 273 -0.03 -19.64 31.79
N GLU A 274 -0.63 -19.64 32.98
CA GLU A 274 -1.93 -19.02 33.25
C GLU A 274 -1.86 -17.49 33.18
N THR A 275 -2.99 -16.89 32.82
CA THR A 275 -3.21 -15.45 32.90
C THR A 275 -3.91 -15.08 34.20
N GLY A 276 -3.50 -13.97 34.80
CA GLY A 276 -4.08 -13.44 36.03
C GLY A 276 -4.67 -12.05 35.85
N ALA A 277 -5.68 -11.73 36.66
CA ALA A 277 -6.31 -10.41 36.66
C ALA A 277 -6.93 -10.11 38.03
N ALA A 278 -6.53 -9.00 38.66
CA ALA A 278 -7.20 -8.48 39.85
C ALA A 278 -7.05 -6.97 39.98
N THR A 279 -8.12 -6.29 40.38
CA THR A 279 -8.14 -4.85 40.76
C THR A 279 -7.48 -3.89 39.77
N GLY A 280 -7.57 -4.18 38.46
CA GLY A 280 -6.94 -3.34 37.42
C GLY A 280 -5.51 -3.72 37.07
N HIS A 281 -4.98 -4.80 37.63
CA HIS A 281 -3.69 -5.39 37.29
C HIS A 281 -3.90 -6.70 36.52
N ARG A 282 -2.89 -7.05 35.71
CA ARG A 282 -2.86 -8.22 34.84
C ARG A 282 -1.55 -8.96 35.02
N SER A 283 -1.57 -10.26 34.74
CA SER A 283 -0.36 -11.05 34.70
C SER A 283 -0.40 -12.14 33.64
N GLN A 284 0.79 -12.54 33.19
CA GLN A 284 1.04 -13.67 32.32
C GLN A 284 2.20 -14.47 32.90
N THR A 285 1.96 -15.71 33.29
CA THR A 285 3.01 -16.59 33.78
C THR A 285 3.76 -17.21 32.60
N LEU A 286 5.09 -17.32 32.72
CA LEU A 286 5.93 -18.15 31.86
C LEU A 286 6.46 -19.33 32.67
N ARG A 287 6.58 -20.48 32.01
CA ARG A 287 6.96 -21.75 32.63
C ARG A 287 8.08 -22.39 31.84
N LEU A 288 9.20 -22.65 32.48
CA LEU A 288 10.33 -23.37 31.91
C LEU A 288 10.30 -24.81 32.42
N THR A 289 10.03 -25.79 31.56
CA THR A 289 9.94 -27.20 31.95
C THR A 289 11.16 -27.98 31.43
N ASN A 290 11.90 -28.62 32.33
CA ASN A 290 12.97 -29.55 31.97
C ASN A 290 12.35 -30.89 31.55
N PHE A 291 12.48 -31.25 30.28
CA PHE A 291 11.90 -32.47 29.72
C PHE A 291 12.90 -33.63 29.60
N THR A 292 14.11 -33.45 30.13
CA THR A 292 15.15 -34.49 30.13
C THR A 292 15.24 -35.20 31.48
N ASP A 293 15.97 -36.32 31.48
CA ASP A 293 16.25 -37.10 32.70
C ASP A 293 17.45 -36.57 33.50
N ALA A 294 18.07 -35.46 33.06
CA ALA A 294 19.18 -34.80 33.73
C ALA A 294 18.74 -33.44 34.26
N SER A 295 19.31 -33.01 35.38
CA SER A 295 19.13 -31.64 35.88
C SER A 295 19.89 -30.62 35.04
N CYS A 296 19.45 -29.36 35.12
CA CYS A 296 20.14 -28.22 34.52
C CYS A 296 19.95 -26.97 35.39
N VAL A 297 20.74 -25.91 35.15
CA VAL A 297 20.70 -24.70 36.00
C VAL A 297 19.80 -23.63 35.39
N VAL A 298 19.01 -22.97 36.24
CA VAL A 298 18.21 -21.77 35.91
C VAL A 298 18.66 -20.63 36.81
N GLU A 299 18.67 -19.41 36.28
CA GLU A 299 19.21 -18.25 36.96
C GLU A 299 18.47 -16.96 36.57
N GLY A 300 18.25 -16.10 37.56
CA GLY A 300 17.86 -14.71 37.33
C GLY A 300 16.45 -14.53 36.75
N TYR A 301 16.34 -13.65 35.76
CA TYR A 301 15.09 -13.23 35.13
C TYR A 301 15.04 -13.69 33.67
N PRO A 302 13.86 -14.04 33.13
CA PRO A 302 13.71 -14.24 31.70
C PRO A 302 14.00 -12.94 30.95
N ASP A 303 14.37 -13.07 29.69
CA ASP A 303 14.39 -11.96 28.74
C ASP A 303 13.09 -11.95 27.96
N VAL A 304 12.45 -10.78 27.84
CA VAL A 304 11.13 -10.63 27.21
C VAL A 304 11.08 -9.39 26.32
N ALA A 305 10.32 -9.51 25.23
CA ALA A 305 9.98 -8.40 24.34
C ALA A 305 8.58 -8.61 23.78
N PHE A 306 7.98 -7.54 23.25
CA PHE A 306 6.60 -7.56 22.78
C PHE A 306 6.55 -7.08 21.33
N ALA A 307 5.72 -7.72 20.51
CA ALA A 307 5.34 -7.18 19.21
C ALA A 307 3.89 -6.75 19.18
N ASP A 308 3.63 -5.70 18.41
CA ASP A 308 2.29 -5.25 18.08
C ASP A 308 1.60 -6.19 17.07
N GLN A 309 0.36 -5.87 16.70
CA GLN A 309 -0.41 -6.59 15.69
C GLN A 309 0.19 -6.56 14.26
N ASN A 310 1.22 -5.74 14.03
CA ASN A 310 1.94 -5.63 12.76
C ASN A 310 3.26 -6.43 12.79
N GLY A 311 3.61 -7.04 13.92
CA GLY A 311 4.87 -7.75 14.13
C GLY A 311 6.06 -6.83 14.42
N ASN A 312 5.80 -5.55 14.71
CA ASN A 312 6.83 -4.58 15.07
C ASN A 312 7.03 -4.56 16.58
N GLU A 313 8.26 -4.28 17.03
CA GLU A 313 8.59 -4.10 18.44
C GLU A 313 7.74 -3.02 19.09
N LEU A 314 7.09 -3.39 20.19
CA LEU A 314 6.32 -2.49 21.00
C LEU A 314 7.24 -1.89 22.07
N ALA A 315 7.32 -0.56 22.13
CA ALA A 315 8.16 0.15 23.09
C ALA A 315 7.60 0.00 24.51
N VAL A 316 8.00 -1.06 25.20
CA VAL A 316 7.61 -1.42 26.57
C VAL A 316 8.82 -1.33 27.48
N THR A 317 8.65 -0.73 28.66
CA THR A 317 9.69 -0.75 29.69
C THR A 317 9.57 -2.05 30.48
N VAL A 318 10.58 -2.90 30.40
CA VAL A 318 10.65 -4.14 31.18
C VAL A 318 11.44 -3.86 32.46
N GLU A 319 10.80 -4.04 33.62
CA GLU A 319 11.43 -3.86 34.93
C GLU A 319 11.50 -5.18 35.68
N GLN A 320 12.66 -5.49 36.24
CA GLN A 320 12.83 -6.65 37.12
C GLN A 320 12.23 -6.32 38.49
N GLY A 321 11.42 -7.22 39.05
CA GLY A 321 10.85 -7.02 40.37
C GLY A 321 9.44 -7.57 40.54
N ALA A 322 8.87 -7.29 41.70
CA ALA A 322 7.51 -7.67 42.05
C ALA A 322 6.48 -6.83 41.29
N SER A 323 5.28 -7.38 41.16
CA SER A 323 4.09 -6.68 40.66
C SER A 323 2.95 -6.79 41.68
N PHE A 324 1.79 -6.20 41.40
CA PHE A 324 0.62 -6.37 42.26
C PHE A 324 0.18 -7.85 42.39
N LEU A 325 0.33 -8.64 41.32
CA LEU A 325 -0.15 -10.02 41.26
C LEU A 325 0.89 -11.08 41.57
N ALA A 326 2.17 -10.69 41.72
CA ALA A 326 3.26 -11.63 41.96
C ALA A 326 4.36 -10.99 42.79
N GLU A 327 4.77 -11.70 43.85
CA GLU A 327 5.97 -11.39 44.61
C GLU A 327 7.20 -11.86 43.83
N ASP A 328 8.26 -11.06 43.83
CA ASP A 328 9.53 -11.44 43.24
C ASP A 328 10.41 -12.13 44.29
N PRO A 329 10.79 -13.41 44.10
CA PRO A 329 11.72 -14.09 44.99
C PRO A 329 13.13 -13.45 44.96
N GLY A 330 13.41 -12.63 43.94
CA GLY A 330 14.69 -11.99 43.71
C GLY A 330 15.63 -12.86 42.87
N TYR A 331 16.70 -12.23 42.36
CA TYR A 331 17.72 -12.91 41.57
C TYR A 331 18.36 -14.05 42.37
N ASP A 332 18.21 -15.28 41.87
CA ASP A 332 18.86 -16.46 42.42
C ASP A 332 19.20 -17.47 41.32
N GLN A 333 20.06 -18.43 41.66
CA GLN A 333 20.46 -19.55 40.81
C GLN A 333 20.07 -20.86 41.48
N PHE A 334 19.40 -21.75 40.75
CA PHE A 334 19.03 -23.07 41.26
C PHE A 334 19.08 -24.16 40.21
N GLU A 335 19.21 -25.39 40.68
CA GLU A 335 19.14 -26.59 39.86
C GLU A 335 17.67 -26.93 39.59
N LEU A 336 17.28 -27.01 38.32
CA LEU A 336 15.98 -27.46 37.84
C LEU A 336 16.03 -28.98 37.61
N PRO A 337 15.40 -29.80 38.48
CA PRO A 337 15.44 -31.26 38.36
C PRO A 337 14.79 -31.77 37.07
N ALA A 338 15.11 -33.01 36.72
CA ALA A 338 14.44 -33.74 35.64
C ALA A 338 12.91 -33.74 35.81
N GLY A 339 12.18 -33.33 34.78
CA GLY A 339 10.72 -33.26 34.78
C GLY A 339 10.12 -32.10 35.58
N ALA A 340 10.93 -31.28 36.27
CA ALA A 340 10.45 -30.15 37.06
C ALA A 340 10.21 -28.90 36.19
N SER A 341 9.51 -27.92 36.76
CA SER A 341 9.29 -26.62 36.13
C SER A 341 9.77 -25.47 37.01
N ALA A 342 10.29 -24.43 36.36
CA ALA A 342 10.46 -23.10 36.95
C ALA A 342 9.39 -22.15 36.40
N VAL A 343 8.97 -21.18 37.19
CA VAL A 343 7.95 -20.18 36.84
C VAL A 343 8.47 -18.77 37.07
N THR A 344 8.02 -17.86 36.23
CA THR A 344 8.19 -16.40 36.35
C THR A 344 6.89 -15.74 35.92
N THR A 345 6.57 -14.58 36.49
CA THR A 345 5.35 -13.85 36.19
C THR A 345 5.68 -12.49 35.59
N LEU A 346 5.06 -12.21 34.44
CA LEU A 346 4.98 -10.87 33.87
C LEU A 346 3.75 -10.18 34.46
N GLY A 347 3.88 -8.98 35.02
CA GLY A 347 2.77 -8.23 35.62
C GLY A 347 2.73 -6.79 35.14
N TRP A 348 1.53 -6.27 34.85
CA TRP A 348 1.33 -4.90 34.38
C TRP A 348 -0.03 -4.33 34.80
N ASP A 349 -0.19 -3.03 34.65
CA ASP A 349 -1.45 -2.33 34.87
C ASP A 349 -2.33 -2.38 33.62
N ALA A 350 -3.60 -2.73 33.76
CA ALA A 350 -4.54 -2.79 32.65
C ALA A 350 -4.71 -1.41 31.99
N GLY A 351 -4.46 -1.35 30.69
CA GLY A 351 -4.53 -0.12 29.89
C GLY A 351 -5.77 -0.05 29.00
N ALA A 352 -6.12 1.16 28.57
CA ALA A 352 -7.09 1.34 27.49
C ALA A 352 -6.41 1.02 26.14
N THR A 353 -7.03 0.17 25.35
CA THR A 353 -6.45 -0.39 24.11
C THR A 353 -7.05 0.17 22.82
N SER A 354 -8.16 0.92 22.90
CA SER A 354 -8.87 1.42 21.71
C SER A 354 -7.92 2.21 20.81
N ASP A 355 -7.83 1.79 19.54
CA ASP A 355 -6.98 2.39 18.51
C ASP A 355 -5.47 2.46 18.84
N ALA A 356 -5.02 1.74 19.87
CA ALA A 356 -3.61 1.67 20.27
C ALA A 356 -2.92 0.45 19.63
N LEU A 357 -1.61 0.56 19.41
CA LEU A 357 -0.77 -0.61 19.17
C LEU A 357 -0.70 -1.43 20.46
N VAL A 358 -1.06 -2.71 20.38
CA VAL A 358 -1.21 -3.61 21.52
C VAL A 358 -0.37 -4.86 21.33
N ALA A 359 0.17 -5.41 22.41
CA ALA A 359 0.96 -6.63 22.35
C ALA A 359 0.13 -7.83 21.87
N ARG A 360 0.44 -8.31 20.66
CA ARG A 360 -0.15 -9.51 20.04
C ARG A 360 0.80 -10.69 19.96
N THR A 361 2.08 -10.46 20.17
CA THR A 361 3.08 -11.53 20.27
C THR A 361 4.01 -11.23 21.43
N LEU A 362 4.18 -12.22 22.30
CA LEU A 362 5.19 -12.21 23.35
C LEU A 362 6.41 -12.96 22.84
N PHE A 363 7.56 -12.32 22.92
CA PHE A 363 8.86 -12.92 22.71
C PHE A 363 9.50 -13.15 24.07
N ALA A 364 10.01 -14.35 24.33
CA ALA A 364 10.66 -14.64 25.59
C ALA A 364 11.77 -15.69 25.44
N ALA A 365 12.83 -15.53 26.22
CA ALA A 365 13.91 -16.49 26.38
C ALA A 365 14.12 -16.78 27.88
N PRO A 366 14.53 -18.01 28.24
CA PRO A 366 14.86 -18.32 29.63
C PRO A 366 15.98 -17.45 30.19
N PHE A 367 16.92 -17.05 29.32
CA PHE A 367 18.08 -16.22 29.63
C PHE A 367 18.26 -15.17 28.51
N ALA A 368 18.81 -14.00 28.86
CA ALA A 368 19.00 -12.91 27.89
C ALA A 368 20.02 -13.20 26.76
N THR A 369 20.89 -14.19 26.96
CA THR A 369 21.84 -14.66 25.94
C THR A 369 21.24 -15.68 24.98
N ASP A 370 20.00 -16.10 25.20
CA ASP A 370 19.32 -17.10 24.37
C ASP A 370 18.40 -16.42 23.35
N GLU A 371 18.22 -17.04 22.18
CA GLU A 371 17.24 -16.56 21.21
C GLU A 371 15.83 -16.68 21.78
N ARG A 372 15.04 -15.62 21.63
CA ARG A 372 13.65 -15.58 22.09
C ARG A 372 12.77 -16.51 21.24
N GLY A 373 11.99 -17.34 21.92
CA GLY A 373 10.80 -17.96 21.34
C GLY A 373 9.67 -16.93 21.22
N SER A 374 8.65 -17.23 20.43
CA SER A 374 7.51 -16.32 20.22
C SER A 374 6.18 -17.04 20.37
N TRP A 375 5.21 -16.39 21.02
CA TRP A 375 3.85 -16.91 21.18
C TRP A 375 2.81 -15.84 20.81
N PRO A 376 1.74 -16.20 20.08
CA PRO A 376 0.60 -15.32 19.94
C PRO A 376 -0.08 -15.13 21.29
N VAL A 377 -0.38 -13.88 21.64
CA VAL A 377 -1.00 -13.50 22.92
C VAL A 377 -2.03 -12.39 22.70
N GLU A 378 -2.94 -12.22 23.65
CA GLU A 378 -3.89 -11.11 23.68
C GLU A 378 -3.72 -10.34 24.98
N LEU A 379 -2.75 -9.42 25.00
CA LEU A 379 -2.44 -8.62 26.18
C LEU A 379 -2.89 -7.18 25.96
N ASP A 380 -3.42 -6.53 27.00
CA ASP A 380 -3.73 -5.10 27.03
C ASP A 380 -2.49 -4.24 27.34
N VAL A 381 -1.30 -4.73 26.97
CA VAL A 381 -0.03 -4.00 27.02
C VAL A 381 0.10 -3.12 25.78
N VAL A 382 0.22 -1.82 25.98
CA VAL A 382 0.40 -0.81 24.92
C VAL A 382 1.80 -0.18 24.98
N ALA A 383 2.18 0.56 23.93
CA ALA A 383 3.43 1.32 23.94
C ALA A 383 3.49 2.29 25.14
N GLY A 384 4.64 2.32 25.83
CA GLY A 384 4.87 3.09 27.04
C GLY A 384 4.45 2.40 28.34
N SER A 385 3.88 1.19 28.27
CA SER A 385 3.57 0.40 29.48
C SER A 385 4.85 -0.02 30.21
N VAL A 386 4.74 -0.19 31.51
CA VAL A 386 5.76 -0.86 32.33
C VAL A 386 5.29 -2.28 32.60
N VAL A 387 6.13 -3.26 32.27
CA VAL A 387 5.90 -4.67 32.57
C VAL A 387 6.95 -5.11 33.58
N HIS A 388 6.48 -5.50 34.76
CA HIS A 388 7.32 -6.08 35.80
C HIS A 388 7.52 -7.58 35.54
N VAL A 389 8.73 -8.06 35.76
CA VAL A 389 9.12 -9.46 35.53
C VAL A 389 9.77 -9.98 36.79
N THR A 390 9.20 -11.05 37.37
CA THR A 390 9.80 -11.70 38.55
C THR A 390 10.96 -12.59 38.14
N ALA A 391 11.87 -12.87 39.07
CA ALA A 391 12.90 -13.88 38.86
C ALA A 391 12.26 -15.28 38.73
N TRP A 392 13.03 -16.22 38.19
CA TRP A 392 12.67 -17.61 38.14
C TRP A 392 12.53 -18.20 39.55
N ALA A 393 11.46 -18.95 39.79
CA ALA A 393 11.25 -19.73 40.99
C ALA A 393 10.97 -21.19 40.61
N LEU A 394 11.47 -22.14 41.41
CA LEU A 394 11.05 -23.53 41.26
C LEU A 394 9.55 -23.63 41.54
N GLU A 395 8.79 -24.22 40.62
CA GLU A 395 7.39 -24.50 40.89
C GLU A 395 7.29 -25.64 41.89
N THR A 396 6.94 -25.32 43.13
CA THR A 396 6.59 -26.34 44.11
C THR A 396 5.29 -27.00 43.67
N GLY A 397 5.39 -28.22 43.14
CA GLY A 397 4.24 -29.01 42.71
C GLY A 397 3.13 -28.98 43.74
N GLY A 398 1.95 -28.53 43.34
CA GLY A 398 0.81 -28.32 44.23
C GLY A 398 0.46 -29.57 45.04
N GLN A 399 0.88 -29.59 46.30
CA GLN A 399 0.16 -30.26 47.36
C GLN A 399 -0.86 -29.27 47.94
N GLY A 400 -2.15 -29.52 47.68
CA GLY A 400 -3.22 -29.06 48.58
C GLY A 400 -4.24 -28.04 48.04
N ALA A 401 -4.96 -28.36 46.96
CA ALA A 401 -6.36 -27.92 46.87
C ALA A 401 -7.22 -29.00 47.55
N THR A 402 -7.59 -28.79 48.81
CA THR A 402 -8.61 -29.59 49.52
C THR A 402 -9.99 -29.24 48.93
N PRO A 403 -10.87 -30.23 48.65
CA PRO A 403 -12.20 -30.00 48.07
C PRO A 403 -13.15 -29.21 48.98
#